data_AF-A0A2T9YD53-F1
#
_entry.id   AF-A0A2T9YD53-F1
#
_cell.length_a   1.000
_cell.length_b   1.000
_cell.length_c   1.000
_cell.angle_alpha   90.00
_cell.angle_beta   90.00
_cell.angle_gamma   90.00
#
_symmetry.space_group_name_H-M   'P 1'
#
loop_
_entity.id
_entity.type
_entity.pdbx_description
1 polymer ?
#
loop_
_entity_poly.entity_id
_entity_poly.type
_entity_poly.pdbx_seq_one_letter_code
_entity_poly.pdbx_strand_id
1 'polypeptide(L)'
;MMSKSGKKNTVKSVEAAPSNPEIMHNRYDSLYKVGSAAFVAISVSFALGYYVLREIKKHKETLISRDLSKGYMLMKAVLKQVNKEISEIEQVGLQQIRMELDQVNESKIELDVLESMQNMDSFNDLGRNDEILKLVELIKTSSKSLELKVGDLQEQLWKLMEKADGVVPSQLVSQVEEKYKDHIEKHSDIYQRANLMGTKIRDQRKKTILKAEKVDDAINSVRIQVNKL
;
A
#
# COMPACT_ATOMS: atom_id res chain seq x y z
N MET A 1 -74.32 -105.70 7.35
CA MET A 1 -74.84 -104.36 7.67
C MET A 1 -73.68 -103.52 8.18
N MET A 2 -73.42 -102.39 7.51
CA MET A 2 -72.83 -101.10 7.93
C MET A 2 -71.75 -101.04 9.05
N SER A 3 -70.72 -100.20 9.07
CA SER A 3 -70.06 -99.24 8.17
C SER A 3 -69.01 -98.51 9.05
N LYS A 4 -68.02 -97.85 8.43
CA LYS A 4 -67.14 -96.77 8.95
C LYS A 4 -65.88 -97.19 9.72
N SER A 5 -64.73 -96.52 9.60
CA SER A 5 -64.26 -95.43 8.74
C SER A 5 -62.81 -95.16 9.12
N GLY A 6 -61.91 -94.99 8.14
CA GLY A 6 -60.56 -94.49 8.37
C GLY A 6 -60.54 -93.00 8.75
N LYS A 7 -59.49 -92.57 9.46
CA LYS A 7 -59.01 -91.18 9.63
C LYS A 7 -57.49 -91.27 9.76
N LYS A 8 -56.72 -90.97 8.71
CA LYS A 8 -56.10 -89.68 8.34
C LYS A 8 -55.18 -89.08 9.40
N ASN A 9 -53.87 -89.13 9.11
CA ASN A 9 -52.80 -88.34 9.72
C ASN A 9 -53.11 -86.84 9.69
N THR A 10 -52.64 -86.11 10.71
CA THR A 10 -52.51 -84.65 10.65
C THR A 10 -51.19 -84.24 11.28
N VAL A 11 -50.28 -83.77 10.42
CA VAL A 11 -49.06 -83.03 10.76
C VAL A 11 -49.49 -81.75 11.49
N LYS A 12 -48.97 -81.52 12.70
CA LYS A 12 -49.14 -80.23 13.38
C LYS A 12 -48.34 -79.19 12.60
N SER A 13 -49.05 -78.35 11.85
CA SER A 13 -48.58 -77.08 11.34
C SER A 13 -48.06 -76.23 12.51
N VAL A 14 -46.83 -75.73 12.40
CA VAL A 14 -46.29 -74.68 13.28
C VAL A 14 -47.18 -73.46 13.09
N GLU A 15 -48.03 -73.17 14.07
CA GLU A 15 -48.78 -71.93 14.13
C GLU A 15 -47.79 -70.76 14.11
N ALA A 16 -47.85 -69.95 13.05
CA ALA A 16 -47.25 -68.63 13.08
C ALA A 16 -47.88 -67.88 14.26
N ALA A 17 -47.06 -67.51 15.23
CA ALA A 17 -47.48 -66.75 16.40
C ALA A 17 -48.30 -65.52 15.94
N PRO A 18 -49.47 -65.24 16.55
CA PRO A 18 -50.31 -64.13 16.14
C PRO A 18 -49.51 -62.84 16.28
N SER A 19 -49.41 -62.10 15.16
CA SER A 19 -48.82 -60.77 15.11
C SER A 19 -49.65 -59.84 15.99
N ASN A 20 -49.27 -59.70 17.26
CA ASN A 20 -49.92 -58.77 18.18
C ASN A 20 -49.75 -57.34 17.62
N PRO A 21 -50.84 -56.67 17.19
CA PRO A 21 -50.76 -55.37 16.52
C PRO A 21 -50.13 -54.30 17.42
N GLU A 22 -50.26 -54.40 18.75
CA GLU A 22 -49.60 -53.48 19.69
C GLU A 22 -48.06 -53.58 19.67
N ILE A 23 -47.51 -54.79 19.47
CA ILE A 23 -46.05 -55.01 19.41
C ILE A 23 -45.49 -54.47 18.09
N MET A 24 -46.24 -54.64 16.99
CA MET A 24 -45.89 -54.06 15.69
C MET A 24 -45.95 -52.52 15.72
N HIS A 25 -46.99 -51.95 16.36
CA HIS A 25 -47.13 -50.50 16.48
C HIS A 25 -46.02 -49.87 17.33
N ASN A 26 -45.69 -50.47 18.47
CA ASN A 26 -44.59 -50.01 19.33
C ASN A 26 -43.21 -50.10 18.66
N ARG A 27 -42.97 -51.15 17.85
CA ARG A 27 -41.72 -51.27 17.06
C ARG A 27 -41.65 -50.23 15.94
N TYR A 28 -42.77 -49.97 15.27
CA TYR A 28 -42.83 -48.95 14.22
C TYR A 28 -42.64 -47.54 14.77
N ASP A 29 -43.27 -47.22 15.90
CA ASP A 29 -43.10 -45.94 16.61
C ASP A 29 -41.68 -45.75 17.13
N SER A 30 -41.06 -46.81 17.64
CA SER A 30 -39.66 -46.77 18.09
C SER A 30 -38.70 -46.54 16.91
N LEU A 31 -38.87 -47.25 15.81
CA LEU A 31 -38.05 -47.08 14.60
C LEU A 31 -38.27 -45.71 13.95
N TYR A 32 -39.51 -45.20 13.91
CA TYR A 32 -39.81 -43.87 13.41
C TYR A 32 -39.21 -42.78 14.31
N LYS A 33 -39.27 -42.93 15.63
CA LYS A 33 -38.63 -42.00 16.59
C LYS A 33 -37.10 -42.01 16.46
N VAL A 34 -36.47 -43.18 16.32
CA VAL A 34 -35.02 -43.31 16.15
C VAL A 34 -34.59 -42.75 14.78
N GLY A 35 -35.32 -43.04 13.71
CA GLY A 35 -35.08 -42.49 12.37
C GLY A 35 -35.27 -40.97 12.29
N SER A 36 -36.30 -40.45 12.95
CA SER A 36 -36.56 -39.01 13.09
C SER A 36 -35.43 -38.32 13.87
N ALA A 37 -35.00 -38.91 14.99
CA ALA A 37 -33.87 -38.39 15.76
C ALA A 37 -32.55 -38.38 14.97
N ALA A 38 -32.27 -39.45 14.20
CA ALA A 38 -31.09 -39.52 13.34
C ALA A 38 -31.13 -38.48 12.21
N PHE A 39 -32.29 -38.28 11.56
CA PHE A 39 -32.47 -37.26 10.53
C PHE A 39 -32.29 -35.84 11.08
N VAL A 40 -32.82 -35.55 12.27
CA VAL A 40 -32.61 -34.28 12.97
C VAL A 40 -31.13 -34.08 13.30
N ALA A 41 -30.44 -35.10 13.83
CA ALA A 41 -29.02 -35.01 14.14
C ALA A 41 -28.15 -34.73 12.90
N ILE A 42 -28.44 -35.37 11.78
CA ILE A 42 -27.77 -35.11 10.50
C ILE A 42 -28.04 -33.67 10.03
N SER A 43 -29.30 -33.25 10.04
CA SER A 43 -29.71 -31.90 9.59
C SER A 43 -29.07 -30.80 10.44
N VAL A 44 -29.01 -30.99 11.77
CA VAL A 44 -28.33 -30.09 12.70
C VAL A 44 -26.82 -30.07 12.45
N SER A 45 -26.20 -31.21 12.18
CA SER A 45 -24.76 -31.31 11.86
C SER A 45 -24.42 -30.57 10.55
N PHE A 46 -25.26 -30.71 9.52
CA PHE A 46 -25.12 -29.94 8.27
C PHE A 46 -25.30 -28.43 8.50
N ALA A 47 -26.31 -28.02 9.28
CA ALA A 47 -26.55 -26.61 9.59
C ALA A 47 -25.39 -26.00 10.40
N LEU A 48 -24.85 -26.72 11.38
CA LEU A 48 -23.64 -26.34 12.13
C LEU A 48 -22.42 -26.25 11.21
N GLY A 49 -22.21 -27.24 10.35
CA GLY A 49 -21.12 -27.22 9.36
C GLY A 49 -21.20 -26.00 8.45
N TYR A 50 -22.39 -25.69 7.93
CA TYR A 50 -22.63 -24.51 7.11
C TYR A 50 -22.39 -23.20 7.88
N TYR A 51 -22.87 -23.11 9.13
CA TYR A 51 -22.64 -21.95 10.00
C TYR A 51 -21.15 -21.73 10.26
N VAL A 52 -20.42 -22.78 10.61
CA VAL A 52 -18.96 -22.73 10.84
C VAL A 52 -18.22 -22.28 9.57
N LEU A 53 -18.56 -22.84 8.41
CA LEU A 53 -17.97 -22.42 7.13
C LEU A 53 -18.26 -20.94 6.82
N ARG A 54 -19.48 -20.47 7.11
CA ARG A 54 -19.87 -19.07 6.92
C ARG A 54 -19.07 -18.13 7.83
N GLU A 55 -18.90 -18.47 9.10
CA GLU A 55 -18.12 -17.65 10.04
C GLU A 55 -16.62 -17.67 9.71
N ILE A 56 -16.07 -18.81 9.28
CA ILE A 56 -14.69 -18.89 8.77
C ILE A 56 -14.50 -17.97 7.55
N LYS A 57 -15.45 -17.96 6.60
CA LYS A 57 -15.41 -17.08 5.43
C LYS A 57 -15.39 -15.59 5.84
N LYS A 58 -16.32 -15.18 6.72
CA LYS A 58 -16.37 -13.79 7.24
C LYS A 58 -15.10 -13.37 7.96
N HIS A 59 -14.54 -14.24 8.81
CA HIS A 59 -13.32 -13.92 9.56
C HIS A 59 -12.13 -13.70 8.60
N LYS A 60 -12.02 -14.52 7.56
CA LYS A 60 -10.98 -14.38 6.53
C LYS A 60 -11.15 -13.10 5.70
N GLU A 61 -12.36 -12.76 5.26
CA GLU A 61 -12.64 -11.48 4.59
C GLU A 61 -12.24 -10.27 5.45
N THR A 62 -12.46 -10.36 6.76
CA THR A 62 -12.06 -9.32 7.73
C THR A 62 -10.53 -9.19 7.81
N LEU A 63 -9.80 -10.30 7.81
CA LEU A 63 -8.33 -10.30 7.82
C LEU A 63 -7.75 -9.71 6.54
N ILE A 64 -8.29 -10.08 5.38
CA ILE A 64 -7.88 -9.54 4.08
C ILE A 64 -8.09 -8.01 4.04
N SER A 65 -9.27 -7.55 4.42
CA SER A 65 -9.62 -6.12 4.48
C SER A 65 -8.68 -5.35 5.41
N ARG A 66 -8.31 -5.94 6.57
CA ARG A 66 -7.37 -5.34 7.52
C ARG A 66 -5.98 -5.20 6.92
N ASP A 67 -5.46 -6.23 6.26
CA ASP A 67 -4.11 -6.22 5.70
C ASP A 67 -4.01 -5.26 4.50
N LEU A 68 -5.03 -5.22 3.63
CA LEU A 68 -5.15 -4.21 2.56
C LEU A 68 -5.18 -2.79 3.12
N SER A 69 -5.98 -2.56 4.16
CA SER A 69 -6.08 -1.25 4.80
C SER A 69 -4.74 -0.80 5.41
N LYS A 70 -4.02 -1.72 6.07
CA LYS A 70 -2.68 -1.44 6.62
C LYS A 70 -1.69 -1.08 5.52
N GLY A 71 -1.61 -1.88 4.45
CA GLY A 71 -0.72 -1.60 3.32
C GLY A 71 -1.02 -0.25 2.66
N TYR A 72 -2.30 0.04 2.44
CA TYR A 72 -2.74 1.34 1.91
C TYR A 72 -2.33 2.51 2.83
N MET A 73 -2.51 2.37 4.15
CA MET A 73 -2.12 3.41 5.11
C MET A 73 -0.61 3.65 5.12
N LEU A 74 0.19 2.58 5.02
CA LEU A 74 1.65 2.69 4.93
C LEU A 74 2.09 3.40 3.65
N MET A 75 1.56 3.00 2.48
CA MET A 75 1.86 3.67 1.20
C MET A 75 1.48 5.15 1.24
N LYS A 76 0.30 5.47 1.78
CA LYS A 76 -0.14 6.85 1.95
C LYS A 76 0.76 7.64 2.90
N ALA A 77 1.22 7.03 3.98
CA ALA A 77 2.14 7.66 4.93
C ALA A 77 3.50 7.96 4.28
N VAL A 78 4.04 7.01 3.50
CA VAL A 78 5.29 7.21 2.74
C VAL A 78 5.14 8.39 1.77
N LEU A 79 4.09 8.42 0.95
CA LEU A 79 3.88 9.52 0.01
C LEU A 79 3.66 10.86 0.72
N LYS A 80 2.97 10.88 1.87
CA LYS A 80 2.78 12.10 2.67
C LYS A 80 4.12 12.62 3.21
N GLN A 81 4.97 11.72 3.70
CA GLN A 81 6.30 12.08 4.20
C GLN A 81 7.19 12.60 3.07
N VAL A 82 7.22 11.91 1.92
CA VAL A 82 7.96 12.38 0.74
C VAL A 82 7.49 13.77 0.30
N ASN A 83 6.18 14.01 0.24
CA ASN A 83 5.65 15.33 -0.10
C ASN A 83 6.08 16.42 0.89
N LYS A 84 6.19 16.08 2.18
CA LYS A 84 6.68 17.00 3.21
C LYS A 84 8.15 17.33 2.96
N GLU A 85 8.99 16.31 2.77
CA GLU A 85 10.43 16.47 2.50
C GLU A 85 10.69 17.27 1.21
N ILE A 86 9.93 17.03 0.13
CA ILE A 86 9.99 17.85 -1.09
C ILE A 86 9.65 19.32 -0.80
N SER A 87 8.64 19.56 0.05
CA SER A 87 8.26 20.94 0.43
C SER A 87 9.34 21.61 1.27
N GLU A 88 10.05 20.86 2.12
CA GLU A 88 11.18 21.37 2.90
C GLU A 88 12.37 21.73 1.99
N ILE A 89 12.68 20.90 0.99
CA ILE A 89 13.68 21.23 -0.04
C ILE A 89 13.30 22.53 -0.77
N GLU A 90 12.04 22.64 -1.20
CA GLU A 90 11.54 23.81 -1.93
C GLU A 90 11.58 25.09 -1.09
N GLN A 91 11.09 25.05 0.15
CA GLN A 91 10.90 26.25 0.97
C GLN A 91 12.15 26.64 1.75
N VAL A 92 12.91 25.66 2.24
CA VAL A 92 14.07 25.94 3.10
C VAL A 92 15.34 25.87 2.27
N GLY A 93 15.60 24.71 1.65
CA GLY A 93 16.86 24.48 0.93
C GLY A 93 17.06 25.45 -0.22
N LEU A 94 16.08 25.53 -1.13
CA LEU A 94 16.19 26.40 -2.31
C LEU A 94 16.22 27.89 -1.94
N GLN A 95 15.46 28.29 -0.91
CA GLN A 95 15.44 29.68 -0.46
C GLN A 95 16.78 30.11 0.14
N GLN A 96 17.44 29.23 0.93
CA GLN A 96 18.77 29.49 1.45
C GLN A 96 19.80 29.66 0.34
N ILE A 97 19.79 28.79 -0.66
CA ILE A 97 20.69 28.90 -1.82
C ILE A 97 20.45 30.20 -2.59
N ARG A 98 19.20 30.62 -2.77
CA ARG A 98 18.88 31.90 -3.44
C ARG A 98 19.44 33.09 -2.68
N MET A 99 19.29 33.13 -1.35
CA MET A 99 19.84 34.21 -0.54
C MET A 99 21.37 34.28 -0.62
N GLU A 100 22.04 33.13 -0.57
CA GLU A 100 23.50 33.08 -0.73
C GLU A 100 23.92 33.49 -2.15
N LEU A 101 23.18 33.08 -3.19
CA LEU A 101 23.43 33.51 -4.57
C LEU A 101 23.29 35.03 -4.74
N ASP A 102 22.28 35.64 -4.13
CA ASP A 102 22.08 37.09 -4.16
C ASP A 102 23.27 37.82 -3.52
N GLN A 103 23.79 37.33 -2.39
CA GLN A 103 25.00 37.88 -1.74
C GLN A 103 26.25 37.79 -2.62
N VAL A 104 26.43 36.67 -3.35
CA VAL A 104 27.56 36.53 -4.27
C VAL A 104 27.40 37.45 -5.48
N ASN A 105 26.18 37.64 -5.98
CA ASN A 105 25.91 38.61 -7.04
C ASN A 105 26.21 40.05 -6.60
N GLU A 106 25.84 40.44 -5.37
CA GLU A 106 26.21 41.75 -4.81
C GLU A 106 27.73 41.94 -4.77
N SER A 107 28.46 40.93 -4.29
CA SER A 107 29.94 40.94 -4.27
C SER A 107 30.54 41.04 -5.68
N LYS A 108 29.90 40.40 -6.68
CA LYS A 108 30.32 40.47 -8.08
C LYS A 108 30.09 41.86 -8.68
N ILE A 109 28.99 42.51 -8.37
CA ILE A 109 28.73 43.90 -8.77
C ILE A 109 29.77 44.84 -8.16
N GLU A 110 30.12 44.64 -6.89
CA GLU A 110 31.18 45.42 -6.22
C GLU A 110 32.54 45.24 -6.92
N LEU A 111 32.89 44.00 -7.26
CA LEU A 111 34.09 43.69 -8.04
C LEU A 111 34.10 44.41 -9.39
N ASP A 112 33.00 44.33 -10.16
CA ASP A 112 32.87 44.99 -11.46
C ASP A 112 33.07 46.52 -11.35
N VAL A 113 32.53 47.13 -10.29
CA VAL A 113 32.72 48.57 -10.01
C VAL A 113 34.18 48.88 -9.71
N LEU A 114 34.84 48.11 -8.84
CA LEU A 114 36.24 48.32 -8.49
C LEU A 114 37.17 48.14 -9.70
N GLU A 115 36.96 47.12 -10.52
CA GLU A 115 37.71 46.91 -11.76
C GLU A 115 37.52 48.07 -12.75
N SER A 116 36.29 48.59 -12.87
CA SER A 116 36.01 49.74 -13.74
C SER A 116 36.73 51.02 -13.27
N MET A 117 36.86 51.23 -11.95
CA MET A 117 37.57 52.37 -11.37
C MET A 117 39.09 52.25 -11.49
N GLN A 118 39.63 51.02 -11.52
CA GLN A 118 41.06 50.78 -11.68
C GLN A 118 41.57 51.19 -13.07
N ASN A 119 40.71 51.11 -14.10
CA ASN A 119 41.02 51.51 -15.46
C ASN A 119 41.07 53.05 -15.67
N MET A 120 40.83 53.84 -14.62
CA MET A 120 41.03 55.29 -14.63
C MET A 120 42.44 55.61 -14.10
N ASP A 121 43.29 56.20 -14.93
CA ASP A 121 44.74 56.41 -14.72
C ASP A 121 45.14 57.09 -13.38
N SER A 122 44.21 57.71 -12.64
CA SER A 122 44.49 58.39 -11.37
C SER A 122 44.29 57.53 -10.11
N PHE A 123 43.98 56.23 -10.23
CA PHE A 123 43.46 55.42 -9.10
C PHE A 123 44.16 54.06 -8.86
N ASN A 124 45.35 53.85 -9.41
CA ASN A 124 46.07 52.58 -9.36
C ASN A 124 46.92 52.45 -8.07
N ASP A 125 46.26 52.28 -6.91
CA ASP A 125 46.94 52.09 -5.61
C ASP A 125 46.91 50.63 -5.14
N LEU A 126 48.00 50.17 -4.50
CA LEU A 126 48.24 48.78 -4.10
C LEU A 126 47.14 48.22 -3.18
N GLY A 127 46.55 49.06 -2.32
CA GLY A 127 45.49 48.64 -1.40
C GLY A 127 44.20 48.18 -2.10
N ARG A 128 43.88 48.73 -3.28
CA ARG A 128 42.71 48.31 -4.07
C ARG A 128 42.92 46.97 -4.78
N ASN A 129 44.15 46.70 -5.23
CA ASN A 129 44.48 45.41 -5.82
C ASN A 129 44.29 44.27 -4.82
N ASP A 130 44.67 44.48 -3.55
CA ASP A 130 44.44 43.51 -2.49
C ASP A 130 42.94 43.29 -2.20
N GLU A 131 42.12 44.34 -2.31
CA GLU A 131 40.67 44.26 -2.12
C GLU A 131 39.96 43.51 -3.27
N ILE A 132 40.35 43.82 -4.52
CA ILE A 132 39.90 43.10 -5.72
C ILE A 132 40.25 41.61 -5.62
N LEU A 133 41.50 41.28 -5.27
CA LEU A 133 41.93 39.88 -5.10
C LEU A 133 41.11 39.14 -4.04
N LYS A 134 40.81 39.80 -2.91
CA LYS A 134 39.95 39.22 -1.85
C LYS A 134 38.53 38.96 -2.34
N LEU A 135 37.94 39.91 -3.08
CA LEU A 135 36.59 39.74 -3.65
C LEU A 135 36.55 38.61 -4.68
N VAL A 136 37.55 38.52 -5.55
CA VAL A 136 37.70 37.42 -6.51
C VAL A 136 37.76 36.07 -5.80
N GLU A 137 38.57 35.96 -4.73
CA GLU A 137 38.68 34.72 -3.95
C GLU A 137 37.38 34.38 -3.22
N LEU A 138 36.70 35.37 -2.64
CA LEU A 138 35.41 35.20 -1.98
C LEU A 138 34.33 34.73 -2.95
N ILE A 139 34.22 35.35 -4.13
CA ILE A 139 33.25 34.97 -5.17
C ILE A 139 33.54 33.54 -5.64
N LYS A 140 34.80 33.20 -5.90
CA LYS A 140 35.20 31.86 -6.38
C LYS A 140 34.90 30.77 -5.36
N THR A 141 35.22 31.01 -4.08
CA THR A 141 34.96 30.05 -3.01
C THR A 141 33.46 29.89 -2.75
N SER A 142 32.71 30.99 -2.76
CA SER A 142 31.26 30.99 -2.55
C SER A 142 30.50 30.36 -3.72
N SER A 143 30.89 30.65 -4.96
CA SER A 143 30.34 30.02 -6.17
C SER A 143 30.52 28.51 -6.13
N LYS A 144 31.72 28.02 -5.81
CA LYS A 144 31.97 26.57 -5.68
C LYS A 144 31.18 25.93 -4.54
N SER A 145 31.01 26.63 -3.42
CA SER A 145 30.13 26.18 -2.33
C SER A 145 28.67 26.07 -2.78
N LEU A 146 28.17 27.05 -3.53
CA LEU A 146 26.82 27.04 -4.09
C LEU A 146 26.62 25.89 -5.08
N GLU A 147 27.59 25.62 -5.96
CA GLU A 147 27.55 24.48 -6.89
C GLU A 147 27.34 23.16 -6.15
N LEU A 148 28.11 22.94 -5.06
CA LEU A 148 27.99 21.74 -4.24
C LEU A 148 26.61 21.66 -3.56
N LYS A 149 26.14 22.74 -2.92
CA LYS A 149 24.82 22.79 -2.26
C LYS A 149 23.66 22.52 -3.23
N VAL A 150 23.74 23.10 -4.44
CA VAL A 150 22.75 22.86 -5.50
C VAL A 150 22.79 21.41 -5.95
N GLY A 151 23.98 20.82 -6.10
CA GLY A 151 24.15 19.39 -6.37
C GLY A 151 23.52 18.50 -5.30
N ASP A 152 23.81 18.77 -4.04
CA ASP A 152 23.29 18.01 -2.90
C ASP A 152 21.76 18.07 -2.81
N LEU A 153 21.17 19.24 -3.02
CA LEU A 153 19.70 19.38 -3.05
C LEU A 153 19.07 18.60 -4.19
N GLN A 154 19.68 18.60 -5.38
CA GLN A 154 19.15 17.83 -6.50
C GLN A 154 19.20 16.33 -6.23
N GLU A 155 20.33 15.84 -5.70
CA GLU A 155 20.50 14.44 -5.34
C GLU A 155 19.50 14.00 -4.25
N GLN A 156 19.25 14.84 -3.25
CA GLN A 156 18.21 14.60 -2.25
C GLN A 156 16.82 14.50 -2.89
N LEU A 157 16.49 15.41 -3.79
CA LEU A 157 15.21 15.42 -4.50
C LEU A 157 15.02 14.15 -5.34
N TRP A 158 16.05 13.71 -6.06
CA TRP A 158 15.98 12.48 -6.86
C TRP A 158 15.74 11.23 -6.01
N LYS A 159 16.41 11.11 -4.86
CA LYS A 159 16.14 10.01 -3.90
C LYS A 159 14.68 10.02 -3.41
N LEU A 160 14.08 11.20 -3.24
CA LEU A 160 12.67 11.32 -2.89
C LEU A 160 11.74 10.90 -4.03
N MET A 161 12.09 11.24 -5.27
CA MET A 161 11.36 10.79 -6.47
C MET A 161 11.42 9.27 -6.61
N GLU A 162 12.60 8.66 -6.47
CA GLU A 162 12.76 7.20 -6.47
C GLU A 162 11.92 6.53 -5.39
N LYS A 163 11.90 7.09 -4.18
CA LYS A 163 11.07 6.60 -3.07
C LYS A 163 9.58 6.72 -3.37
N ALA A 164 9.14 7.79 -4.04
CA ALA A 164 7.76 7.93 -4.47
C ALA A 164 7.40 6.90 -5.56
N ASP A 165 8.28 6.70 -6.55
CA ASP A 165 8.09 5.74 -7.63
C ASP A 165 8.05 4.29 -7.15
N GLY A 166 8.86 3.97 -6.13
CA GLY A 166 8.85 2.69 -5.43
C GLY A 166 7.52 2.36 -4.74
N VAL A 167 6.61 3.34 -4.56
CA VAL A 167 5.25 3.09 -4.09
C VAL A 167 4.42 2.53 -5.24
N VAL A 168 4.29 1.20 -5.27
CA VAL A 168 3.58 0.46 -6.33
C VAL A 168 2.35 -0.26 -5.76
N PRO A 169 1.13 0.28 -5.92
CA PRO A 169 -0.07 -0.30 -5.32
C PRO A 169 -0.39 -1.73 -5.80
N SER A 170 -0.01 -2.08 -7.04
CA SER A 170 -0.21 -3.43 -7.55
C SER A 170 0.58 -4.47 -6.76
N GLN A 171 1.75 -4.13 -6.20
CA GLN A 171 2.52 -5.05 -5.35
C GLN A 171 1.76 -5.40 -4.08
N LEU A 172 1.05 -4.44 -3.46
CA LEU A 172 0.22 -4.72 -2.29
C LEU A 172 -0.93 -5.68 -2.65
N VAL A 173 -1.57 -5.46 -3.80
CA VAL A 173 -2.64 -6.35 -4.28
C VAL A 173 -2.07 -7.76 -4.49
N SER A 174 -0.96 -7.91 -5.21
CA SER A 174 -0.34 -9.21 -5.45
C SER A 174 0.09 -9.92 -4.16
N GLN A 175 0.66 -9.21 -3.17
CA GLN A 175 1.01 -9.79 -1.87
C GLN A 175 -0.20 -10.30 -1.11
N VAL A 176 -1.31 -9.56 -1.16
CA VAL A 176 -2.58 -9.99 -0.54
C VAL A 176 -3.18 -11.16 -1.31
N GLU A 177 -3.16 -11.15 -2.64
CA GLU A 177 -3.60 -12.26 -3.48
C GLU A 177 -2.82 -13.55 -3.19
N GLU A 178 -1.50 -13.47 -3.07
CA GLU A 178 -0.65 -14.62 -2.78
C GLU A 178 -0.93 -15.17 -1.38
N LYS A 179 -1.03 -14.30 -0.38
CA LYS A 179 -1.29 -14.68 1.02
C LYS A 179 -2.66 -15.32 1.23
N TYR A 180 -3.65 -14.98 0.40
CA TYR A 180 -5.04 -15.41 0.55
C TYR A 180 -5.60 -16.10 -0.71
N LYS A 181 -4.71 -16.71 -1.51
CA LYS A 181 -4.99 -17.29 -2.84
C LYS A 181 -6.18 -18.25 -2.87
N ASP A 182 -6.36 -19.04 -1.82
CA ASP A 182 -7.42 -20.06 -1.72
C ASP A 182 -8.80 -19.48 -1.32
N HIS A 183 -8.89 -18.17 -1.07
CA HIS A 183 -10.05 -17.53 -0.45
C HIS A 183 -10.55 -16.29 -1.19
N ILE A 184 -9.75 -15.80 -2.12
CA ILE A 184 -10.06 -14.62 -2.89
C ILE A 184 -10.73 -15.05 -4.20
N GLU A 185 -12.06 -14.95 -4.26
CA GLU A 185 -12.78 -14.95 -5.53
C GLU A 185 -12.52 -13.61 -6.24
N LYS A 186 -12.09 -13.65 -7.51
CA LYS A 186 -11.76 -12.48 -8.36
C LYS A 186 -12.88 -11.45 -8.50
N HIS A 187 -14.09 -11.77 -8.05
CA HIS A 187 -15.28 -10.92 -8.09
C HIS A 187 -15.74 -10.42 -6.71
N SER A 188 -14.93 -10.57 -5.66
CA SER A 188 -15.26 -10.05 -4.32
C SER A 188 -15.11 -8.53 -4.21
N ASP A 189 -15.95 -7.89 -3.39
CA ASP A 189 -15.91 -6.45 -3.05
C ASP A 189 -14.52 -5.97 -2.59
N ILE A 190 -13.71 -6.90 -2.08
CA ILE A 190 -12.34 -6.71 -1.65
C ILE A 190 -11.47 -6.21 -2.81
N TYR A 191 -11.61 -6.78 -4.01
CA TYR A 191 -10.84 -6.34 -5.19
C TYR A 191 -11.24 -4.96 -5.67
N GLN A 192 -12.54 -4.66 -5.68
CA GLN A 192 -13.02 -3.33 -6.06
C GLN A 192 -12.45 -2.27 -5.09
N ARG A 193 -12.45 -2.57 -3.79
CA ARG A 193 -11.85 -1.72 -2.76
C ARG A 193 -10.33 -1.58 -2.93
N ALA A 194 -9.63 -2.67 -3.22
CA ALA A 194 -8.19 -2.66 -3.47
C ALA A 194 -7.83 -1.82 -4.70
N ASN A 195 -8.58 -1.96 -5.80
CA ASN A 195 -8.42 -1.16 -7.01
C ASN A 195 -8.68 0.33 -6.75
N LEU A 196 -9.75 0.66 -6.01
CA LEU A 196 -10.05 2.05 -5.64
C LEU A 196 -8.92 2.66 -4.78
N MET A 197 -8.44 1.92 -3.78
CA MET A 197 -7.29 2.32 -2.96
C MET A 197 -6.04 2.52 -3.82
N GLY A 198 -5.76 1.60 -4.73
CA GLY A 198 -4.62 1.67 -5.63
C GLY A 198 -4.67 2.86 -6.59
N THR A 199 -5.84 3.22 -7.11
CA THR A 199 -6.03 4.44 -7.90
C THR A 199 -5.74 5.70 -7.08
N LYS A 200 -6.24 5.78 -5.84
CA LYS A 200 -5.96 6.92 -4.95
C LYS A 200 -4.46 7.07 -4.65
N ILE A 201 -3.74 5.97 -4.42
CA ILE A 201 -2.29 6.01 -4.22
C ILE A 201 -1.57 6.42 -5.51
N ARG A 202 -1.96 5.90 -6.68
CA ARG A 202 -1.39 6.32 -7.98
C ARG A 202 -1.58 7.82 -8.22
N ASP A 203 -2.78 8.35 -7.95
CA ASP A 203 -3.06 9.78 -8.11
C ASP A 203 -2.21 10.63 -7.16
N GLN A 204 -2.05 10.20 -5.91
CA GLN A 204 -1.19 10.88 -4.94
C GLN A 204 0.28 10.83 -5.39
N ARG A 205 0.77 9.67 -5.80
CA ARG A 205 2.12 9.49 -6.32
C ARG A 205 2.39 10.42 -7.51
N LYS A 206 1.47 10.46 -8.48
CA LYS A 206 1.56 11.36 -9.64
C LYS A 206 1.67 12.83 -9.21
N LYS A 207 0.85 13.27 -8.25
CA LYS A 207 0.92 14.65 -7.72
C LYS A 207 2.25 14.92 -7.02
N THR A 208 2.78 13.98 -6.27
CA THR A 208 4.08 14.09 -5.60
C THR A 208 5.22 14.19 -6.60
N ILE A 209 5.23 13.36 -7.65
CA ILE A 209 6.24 13.41 -8.72
C ILE A 209 6.16 14.73 -9.48
N LEU A 210 4.97 15.16 -9.90
CA LEU A 210 4.78 16.45 -10.56
C LEU A 210 5.23 17.64 -9.68
N LYS A 211 5.12 17.50 -8.36
CA LYS A 211 5.66 18.51 -7.44
C LYS A 211 7.20 18.46 -7.45
N ALA A 212 7.79 17.27 -7.35
CA ALA A 212 9.24 17.11 -7.39
C ALA A 212 9.84 17.64 -8.69
N GLU A 213 9.26 17.35 -9.85
CA GLU A 213 9.71 17.85 -11.16
C GLU A 213 9.78 19.39 -11.19
N LYS A 214 8.76 20.07 -10.65
CA LYS A 214 8.78 21.54 -10.55
C LYS A 214 9.90 22.07 -9.66
N VAL A 215 10.21 21.34 -8.58
CA VAL A 215 11.32 21.70 -7.70
C VAL A 215 12.66 21.45 -8.41
N ASP A 216 12.78 20.36 -9.19
CA ASP A 216 13.96 20.07 -10.00
C ASP A 216 14.21 21.17 -11.05
N ASP A 217 13.17 21.61 -11.76
CA ASP A 217 13.24 22.75 -12.68
C ASP A 217 13.73 24.02 -11.97
N ALA A 218 13.25 24.28 -10.75
CA ALA A 218 13.67 25.42 -9.95
C ALA A 218 15.15 25.30 -9.52
N ILE A 219 15.60 24.10 -9.13
CA ILE A 219 17.00 23.82 -8.80
C ILE A 219 17.88 24.01 -10.04
N ASN A 220 17.46 23.50 -11.20
CA ASN A 220 18.19 23.65 -12.46
C ASN A 220 18.31 25.12 -12.89
N SER A 221 17.26 25.92 -12.69
CA SER A 221 17.31 27.37 -12.93
C SER A 221 18.35 28.07 -12.04
N VAL A 222 18.40 27.72 -10.75
CA VAL A 222 19.41 28.24 -9.82
C VAL A 222 20.81 27.77 -10.22
N ARG A 223 20.98 26.50 -10.59
CA ARG A 223 22.26 25.97 -11.09
C ARG A 223 22.80 26.78 -12.26
N ILE A 224 21.94 27.09 -13.24
CA ILE A 224 22.34 27.88 -14.41
C ILE A 224 22.82 29.28 -14.00
N GLN A 225 22.25 29.86 -12.95
CA GLN A 225 22.69 31.17 -12.43
C GLN A 225 24.02 31.05 -11.70
N VAL A 226 24.20 30.03 -10.86
CA VAL A 226 25.47 29.77 -10.17
C VAL A 226 26.61 29.58 -11.17
N ASN A 227 26.38 28.83 -12.27
CA ASN A 227 27.40 28.61 -13.30
C ASN A 227 27.77 29.87 -14.12
N LYS A 228 27.05 30.99 -13.92
CA LYS A 228 27.36 32.28 -14.55
C LYS A 228 28.16 33.21 -13.62
N LEU A 229 28.35 32.84 -12.36
CA LEU A 229 29.21 33.57 -11.41
C LEU A 229 30.66 33.44 -11.84
#